data_AF-W1IBF4-F1
#
_entry.id   AF-W1IBF4-F1
#
_cell.length_a   1.000
_cell.length_b   1.000
_cell.length_c   1.000
_cell.angle_alpha   90.00
_cell.angle_beta   90.00
_cell.angle_gamma   90.00
#
_symmetry.space_group_name_H-M   'P 1'
#
loop_
_entity.id
_entity.type
_entity.pdbx_description
1 polymer ?
#
loop_
_entity_poly.entity_id
_entity_poly.type
_entity_poly.pdbx_seq_one_letter_code
_entity_poly.pdbx_strand_id
1 'polypeptide(L)'
;MDISRRDFLNMAGALGLLGLSSGTLFAGDSKEVKAKLKKLTFSDVVAFEPKGKATILHICDLHAHIKPLYWREPSTLISAKNLVGTPGFICGDSFEKYYNIKAGSLDQYFDTYKNFETLAEKFGMMGGIAHMKPIIDHVKKERGDKNVLLL
;
A
#
# COMPACT_ATOMS: atom_id res chain seq x y z
N MET A 1 -2.83 -28.22 -45.37
CA MET A 1 -2.55 -26.95 -44.66
C MET A 1 -1.54 -27.29 -43.58
N ASP A 2 -0.26 -27.05 -43.84
CA ASP A 2 0.79 -27.28 -42.85
C ASP A 2 0.90 -26.04 -41.95
N ILE A 3 0.38 -26.16 -40.73
CA ILE A 3 0.53 -25.11 -39.72
C ILE A 3 1.97 -25.19 -39.18
N SER A 4 2.75 -24.13 -39.42
CA SER A 4 4.08 -24.02 -38.85
C SER A 4 3.99 -23.80 -37.33
N ARG A 5 5.01 -24.23 -36.58
CA ARG A 5 5.09 -24.00 -35.12
C ARG A 5 4.91 -22.52 -34.74
N ARG A 6 5.32 -21.60 -35.63
CA ARG A 6 5.23 -20.16 -35.41
C ARG A 6 3.80 -19.65 -35.61
N ASP A 7 3.08 -20.20 -36.59
CA ASP A 7 1.67 -19.88 -36.82
C ASP A 7 0.77 -20.45 -35.73
N PHE A 8 1.09 -21.66 -35.23
CA PHE A 8 0.41 -22.24 -34.07
C PHE A 8 0.59 -21.38 -32.81
N LEU A 9 1.79 -20.87 -32.54
CA LEU A 9 2.06 -20.00 -31.39
C LEU A 9 1.36 -18.64 -31.52
N ASN A 10 1.30 -18.08 -32.72
CA ASN A 10 0.57 -16.82 -32.96
C ASN A 10 -0.95 -17.00 -32.80
N MET A 11 -1.51 -18.12 -33.28
CA MET A 11 -2.92 -18.45 -33.09
C MET A 11 -3.24 -18.77 -31.62
N ALA A 12 -2.37 -19.51 -30.92
CA ALA A 12 -2.53 -19.83 -29.50
C ALA A 12 -2.41 -18.58 -28.59
N GLY A 13 -1.59 -17.59 -28.99
CA GLY A 13 -1.50 -16.29 -28.35
C GLY A 13 -2.75 -15.42 -28.58
N ALA A 14 -3.26 -15.38 -29.82
CA ALA A 14 -4.46 -14.61 -30.17
C ALA A 14 -5.76 -15.20 -29.56
N LEU A 15 -5.81 -16.52 -29.37
CA LEU A 15 -6.94 -17.24 -28.75
C LEU A 15 -6.81 -17.36 -27.22
N GLY A 16 -5.80 -16.75 -26.59
CA GLY A 16 -5.64 -16.72 -25.13
C GLY A 16 -5.31 -18.07 -24.46
N LEU A 17 -5.01 -19.12 -25.23
CA LEU A 17 -4.72 -20.47 -24.71
C LEU A 17 -3.35 -20.56 -24.01
N LEU A 18 -2.42 -19.65 -24.30
CA LEU A 18 -1.18 -19.48 -23.53
C LEU A 18 -1.36 -18.62 -22.26
N GLY A 19 -2.57 -18.12 -22.00
CA GLY A 19 -2.91 -17.35 -20.80
C GLY A 19 -3.40 -18.18 -19.61
N LEU A 20 -3.51 -19.51 -19.75
CA LEU A 20 -4.12 -20.38 -18.74
C LEU A 20 -3.15 -20.93 -17.67
N SER A 21 -1.88 -20.51 -17.65
CA SER A 21 -0.89 -20.95 -16.64
C SER A 21 -0.37 -19.85 -15.72
N SER A 22 -1.03 -18.69 -15.62
CA SER A 22 -0.62 -17.66 -14.65
C SER A 22 -1.81 -16.87 -14.08
N GLY A 23 -2.51 -17.48 -13.11
CA GLY A 23 -2.97 -16.78 -11.90
C GLY A 23 -3.97 -15.63 -12.04
N THR A 24 -4.86 -15.62 -13.03
CA THR A 24 -5.93 -14.61 -13.10
C THR A 24 -7.22 -15.07 -12.42
N LEU A 25 -7.15 -15.19 -11.10
CA LEU A 25 -8.28 -14.98 -10.20
C LEU A 25 -7.70 -14.23 -8.98
N PHE A 26 -8.08 -12.97 -8.79
CA PHE A 26 -7.60 -12.03 -7.76
C PHE A 26 -6.24 -11.34 -7.98
N ALA A 27 -6.14 -10.44 -8.97
CA ALA A 27 -5.31 -9.24 -8.86
C ALA A 27 -5.65 -8.29 -10.02
N GLY A 28 -6.01 -7.05 -9.70
CA GLY A 28 -6.07 -5.99 -10.70
C GLY A 28 -4.72 -5.88 -11.43
N ASP A 29 -4.80 -5.81 -12.75
CA ASP A 29 -3.73 -5.83 -13.73
C ASP A 29 -2.37 -5.28 -13.25
N SER A 30 -1.42 -6.20 -13.04
CA SER A 30 -0.10 -5.95 -12.46
C SER A 30 0.80 -5.05 -13.31
N LYS A 31 0.45 -4.77 -14.58
CA LYS A 31 1.24 -3.89 -15.47
C LYS A 31 0.86 -2.42 -15.34
N GLU A 32 -0.43 -2.10 -15.27
CA GLU A 32 -0.90 -0.71 -15.19
C GLU A 32 -0.60 -0.08 -13.84
N VAL A 33 -0.76 -0.84 -12.75
CA VAL A 33 -0.42 -0.35 -11.40
C VAL A 33 1.09 -0.20 -11.25
N LYS A 34 1.90 -1.13 -11.75
CA LYS A 34 3.37 -0.97 -11.76
C LYS A 34 3.81 0.21 -12.63
N ALA A 35 3.13 0.48 -13.75
CA ALA A 35 3.39 1.65 -14.58
C ALA A 35 2.99 2.96 -13.90
N LYS A 36 1.89 2.98 -13.13
CA LYS A 36 1.49 4.14 -12.30
C LYS A 36 2.45 4.36 -11.14
N LEU A 37 2.85 3.31 -10.43
CA LEU A 37 3.85 3.39 -9.36
C LEU A 37 5.21 3.90 -9.89
N LYS A 38 5.63 3.48 -11.08
CA LYS A 38 6.82 4.01 -11.76
C LYS A 38 6.70 5.49 -12.18
N LYS A 39 5.48 6.04 -12.24
CA LYS A 39 5.22 7.44 -12.59
C LYS A 39 4.95 8.33 -11.37
N LEU A 40 4.81 7.76 -10.17
CA LEU A 40 4.62 8.55 -8.97
C LEU A 40 5.87 9.40 -8.73
N THR A 41 5.66 10.71 -8.72
CA THR A 41 6.68 11.69 -8.36
C THR A 41 6.51 12.08 -6.90
N PHE A 42 7.53 12.67 -6.31
CA PHE A 42 7.42 13.22 -4.95
C PHE A 42 6.27 14.21 -4.82
N SER A 43 6.03 15.04 -5.85
CA SER A 43 4.93 16.00 -5.89
C SER A 43 3.57 15.35 -5.72
N ASP A 44 3.36 14.16 -6.29
CA ASP A 44 2.09 13.43 -6.17
C ASP A 44 1.84 12.95 -4.73
N VAL A 45 2.91 12.64 -3.98
CA VAL A 45 2.82 12.19 -2.58
C VAL A 45 2.49 13.34 -1.64
N VAL A 46 2.99 14.54 -1.94
CA VAL A 46 2.80 15.73 -1.10
C VAL A 46 1.69 16.67 -1.58
N ALA A 47 0.91 16.27 -2.60
CA ALA A 47 -0.18 17.06 -3.16
C ALA A 47 -1.46 17.00 -2.28
N PHE A 48 -1.38 17.48 -1.05
CA PHE A 48 -2.53 17.65 -0.18
C PHE A 48 -2.82 19.13 0.08
N GLU A 49 -4.10 19.49 0.10
CA GLU A 49 -4.50 20.88 0.36
C GLU A 49 -4.24 21.27 1.83
N PRO A 50 -3.63 22.45 2.09
CA PRO A 50 -3.56 23.01 3.44
C PRO A 50 -4.94 23.13 4.05
N LYS A 51 -5.08 22.73 5.31
CA LYS A 51 -6.28 22.99 6.10
C LYS A 51 -5.91 23.58 7.46
N GLY A 52 -6.70 24.57 7.89
CA GLY A 52 -6.54 25.20 9.19
C GLY A 52 -5.31 26.11 9.31
N LYS A 53 -4.94 26.41 10.56
CA LYS A 53 -3.82 27.31 10.92
C LYS A 53 -2.62 26.60 11.54
N ALA A 54 -2.80 25.34 11.96
CA ALA A 54 -1.78 24.52 12.58
C ALA A 54 -1.82 23.11 11.99
N THR A 55 -0.67 22.46 11.90
CA THR A 55 -0.51 21.10 11.40
C THR A 55 0.24 20.28 12.44
N ILE A 56 -0.32 19.13 12.82
CA ILE A 56 0.35 18.15 13.68
C ILE A 56 0.77 17.00 12.79
N LEU A 57 2.08 16.80 12.66
CA LEU A 57 2.67 15.60 12.07
C LEU A 57 2.91 14.63 13.22
N HIS A 58 2.21 13.50 13.24
CA HIS A 58 2.30 12.54 14.33
C HIS A 58 2.96 11.24 13.86
N ILE A 59 3.95 10.75 14.60
CA ILE A 59 4.61 9.46 14.43
C ILE A 59 4.70 8.80 15.81
N CYS A 60 4.27 7.56 15.91
CA CYS A 60 4.41 6.76 17.13
C CYS A 60 5.27 5.51 16.87
N ASP A 61 5.82 4.95 17.94
CA ASP A 61 6.44 3.61 17.97
C ASP A 61 7.44 3.34 16.83
N LEU A 62 8.29 4.33 16.51
CA LEU A 62 9.28 4.18 15.45
C LEU A 62 10.27 3.03 15.73
N HIS A 63 10.47 2.66 17.00
CA HIS A 63 11.42 1.63 17.44
C HIS A 63 12.83 1.77 16.82
N ALA A 64 13.24 3.00 16.52
CA ALA A 64 14.48 3.32 15.80
C ALA A 64 14.63 2.58 14.44
N HIS A 65 13.53 2.31 13.73
CA HIS A 65 13.55 1.81 12.36
C HIS A 65 14.01 2.91 11.39
N ILE A 66 15.33 3.11 11.32
CA ILE A 66 15.97 4.13 10.47
C ILE A 66 15.87 3.75 8.99
N LYS A 67 15.99 2.46 8.68
CA LYS A 67 15.92 1.91 7.32
C LYS A 67 14.52 1.36 7.03
N PRO A 68 14.10 1.35 5.76
CA PRO A 68 12.85 0.70 5.37
C PRO A 68 12.84 -0.79 5.70
N LEU A 69 11.67 -1.34 6.02
CA LEU A 69 11.48 -2.75 6.32
C LEU A 69 10.07 -3.22 5.92
N TYR A 70 9.83 -4.53 5.99
CA TYR A 70 8.49 -5.11 5.86
C TYR A 70 7.87 -5.23 7.26
N TRP A 71 6.73 -4.57 7.48
CA TRP A 71 6.00 -4.62 8.74
C TRP A 71 4.58 -5.11 8.50
N ARG A 72 4.23 -6.26 9.08
CA ARG A 72 2.92 -6.89 8.89
C ARG A 72 2.10 -6.77 10.16
N GLU A 73 0.86 -6.32 10.01
CA GLU A 73 -0.12 -6.29 11.09
C GLU A 73 -0.43 -7.69 11.67
N PRO A 74 -0.90 -7.77 12.93
CA PRO A 74 -1.24 -9.03 13.57
C PRO A 74 -2.45 -9.69 12.91
N SER A 75 -2.41 -11.02 12.80
CA SER A 75 -3.53 -11.81 12.26
C SER A 75 -4.63 -12.09 13.29
N THR A 76 -4.40 -11.72 14.55
CA THR A 76 -5.33 -11.95 15.64
C THR A 76 -5.08 -10.89 16.71
N LEU A 77 -6.15 -10.23 17.14
CA LEU A 77 -6.16 -9.29 18.26
C LEU A 77 -7.23 -9.74 19.25
N ILE A 78 -6.81 -10.31 20.37
CA ILE A 78 -7.70 -10.83 21.41
C ILE A 78 -7.99 -9.71 22.41
N SER A 79 -9.25 -9.59 22.81
CA SER A 79 -9.70 -8.54 23.72
C SER A 79 -10.57 -9.08 24.85
N ALA A 80 -10.78 -8.25 25.88
CA ALA A 80 -11.84 -8.50 26.85
C ALA A 80 -13.21 -8.41 26.17
N LYS A 81 -14.21 -9.12 26.68
CA LYS A 81 -15.54 -9.23 26.05
C LYS A 81 -16.19 -7.88 25.71
N ASN A 82 -15.96 -6.85 26.53
CA ASN A 82 -16.51 -5.50 26.34
C ASN A 82 -15.78 -4.67 25.27
N LEU A 83 -14.65 -5.16 24.73
CA LEU A 83 -13.83 -4.49 23.72
C LEU A 83 -13.86 -5.21 22.37
N VAL A 84 -14.69 -6.25 22.22
CA VAL A 84 -14.80 -6.99 20.97
C VAL A 84 -15.37 -6.09 19.88
N GLY A 85 -14.68 -6.01 18.74
CA GLY A 85 -15.12 -5.23 17.58
C GLY A 85 -14.78 -3.74 17.65
N THR A 86 -14.04 -3.26 18.65
CA THR A 86 -13.59 -1.87 18.73
C THR A 86 -12.23 -1.68 18.04
N PRO A 87 -11.89 -0.46 17.57
CA PRO A 87 -10.54 -0.13 17.14
C PRO A 87 -9.48 -0.56 18.17
N GLY A 88 -8.36 -1.11 17.68
CA GLY A 88 -7.34 -1.77 18.50
C GLY A 88 -7.57 -3.28 18.72
N PHE A 89 -8.79 -3.78 18.48
CA PHE A 89 -9.15 -5.20 18.61
C PHE A 89 -9.92 -5.75 17.40
N ILE A 90 -9.67 -5.16 16.23
CA ILE A 90 -10.18 -5.61 14.94
C ILE A 90 -8.99 -5.81 14.00
N CYS A 91 -9.00 -6.90 13.23
CA CYS A 91 -7.99 -7.22 12.22
C CYS A 91 -8.63 -7.94 11.03
N GLY A 92 -7.92 -8.03 9.91
CA GLY A 92 -8.40 -8.73 8.72
C GLY A 92 -9.70 -8.15 8.19
N ASP A 93 -10.64 -9.02 7.84
CA ASP A 93 -11.93 -8.63 7.21
C ASP A 93 -12.76 -7.68 8.10
N SER A 94 -12.63 -7.79 9.43
CA SER A 94 -13.34 -6.88 10.35
C SER A 94 -12.77 -5.46 10.30
N PHE A 95 -11.44 -5.33 10.22
CA PHE A 95 -10.77 -4.04 10.06
C PHE A 95 -11.11 -3.43 8.70
N GLU A 96 -11.01 -4.24 7.63
CA GLU A 96 -11.31 -3.79 6.27
C GLU A 96 -12.75 -3.28 6.14
N LYS A 97 -13.72 -3.97 6.75
CA LYS A 97 -15.11 -3.54 6.78
C LYS A 97 -15.30 -2.25 7.58
N TYR A 98 -14.65 -2.12 8.74
CA TYR A 98 -14.82 -0.97 9.63
C TYR A 98 -14.34 0.34 8.99
N TYR A 99 -13.18 0.30 8.32
CA TYR A 99 -12.57 1.47 7.68
C TYR A 99 -12.83 1.57 6.16
N ASN A 100 -13.65 0.67 5.61
CA ASN A 100 -13.96 0.60 4.18
C ASN A 100 -12.70 0.45 3.29
N ILE A 101 -11.79 -0.42 3.72
CA ILE A 101 -10.53 -0.69 3.03
C ILE A 101 -10.79 -1.52 1.78
N LYS A 102 -10.25 -1.06 0.65
CA LYS A 102 -10.37 -1.76 -0.63
C LYS A 102 -9.32 -2.86 -0.74
N ALA A 103 -9.72 -4.05 -1.18
CA ALA A 103 -8.77 -5.14 -1.49
C ALA A 103 -7.73 -4.73 -2.55
N GLY A 104 -6.47 -5.07 -2.31
CA GLY A 104 -5.31 -4.78 -3.14
C GLY A 104 -4.81 -3.33 -3.09
N SER A 105 -5.38 -2.51 -2.21
CA SER A 105 -4.99 -1.10 -1.99
C SER A 105 -3.72 -0.97 -1.16
N LEU A 106 -3.22 0.26 -1.08
CA LEU A 106 -2.10 0.61 -0.21
C LEU A 106 -2.50 0.50 1.27
N ASP A 107 -3.71 0.93 1.61
CA ASP A 107 -4.24 0.80 2.98
C ASP A 107 -4.39 -0.67 3.39
N GLN A 108 -4.76 -1.57 2.46
CA GLN A 108 -4.73 -3.01 2.77
C GLN A 108 -3.31 -3.52 3.08
N TYR A 109 -2.29 -2.95 2.45
CA TYR A 109 -0.90 -3.35 2.71
C TYR A 109 -0.39 -2.85 4.07
N PHE A 110 -0.78 -1.64 4.46
CA PHE A 110 -0.35 -1.02 5.71
C PHE A 110 -1.16 -1.45 6.94
N ASP A 111 -2.47 -1.60 6.80
CA ASP A 111 -3.38 -1.68 7.95
C ASP A 111 -3.95 -3.09 8.19
N THR A 112 -3.55 -4.08 7.39
CA THR A 112 -3.99 -5.46 7.60
C THR A 112 -2.95 -6.47 7.15
N TYR A 113 -3.11 -7.69 7.66
CA TYR A 113 -2.24 -8.81 7.33
C TYR A 113 -2.65 -9.54 6.03
N LYS A 114 -3.83 -9.22 5.50
CA LYS A 114 -4.42 -9.88 4.34
C LYS A 114 -3.58 -9.59 3.08
N ASN A 115 -3.21 -10.65 2.36
CA ASN A 115 -2.41 -10.57 1.14
C ASN A 115 -1.04 -9.88 1.30
N PHE A 116 -0.51 -9.81 2.52
CA PHE A 116 0.69 -9.03 2.81
C PHE A 116 1.87 -9.39 1.91
N GLU A 117 2.16 -10.67 1.70
CA GLU A 117 3.27 -11.11 0.85
C GLU A 117 3.14 -10.61 -0.59
N THR A 118 1.97 -10.82 -1.20
CA THR A 118 1.65 -10.34 -2.55
C THR A 118 1.73 -8.81 -2.66
N LEU A 119 1.28 -8.10 -1.63
CA LEU A 119 1.32 -6.63 -1.62
C LEU A 119 2.71 -6.08 -1.28
N ALA A 120 3.51 -6.80 -0.49
CA ALA A 120 4.90 -6.49 -0.21
C ALA A 120 5.75 -6.59 -1.49
N GLU A 121 5.52 -7.60 -2.33
CA GLU A 121 6.15 -7.69 -3.65
C GLU A 121 5.73 -6.54 -4.59
N LYS A 122 4.50 -6.04 -4.43
CA LYS A 122 3.94 -4.97 -5.26
C LYS A 122 4.43 -3.58 -4.84
N PHE A 123 4.45 -3.30 -3.54
CA PHE A 123 4.70 -1.97 -2.98
C PHE A 123 6.09 -1.81 -2.34
N GLY A 124 6.75 -2.92 -1.99
CA GLY A 124 8.08 -2.91 -1.40
C GLY A 124 8.09 -2.55 0.09
N MET A 125 9.29 -2.38 0.63
CA MET A 125 9.50 -2.02 2.04
C MET A 125 8.91 -0.64 2.36
N MET A 126 8.47 -0.48 3.60
CA MET A 126 7.86 0.74 4.12
C MET A 126 8.71 1.42 5.19
N GLY A 127 8.34 2.67 5.50
CA GLY A 127 8.99 3.46 6.55
C GLY A 127 10.40 3.93 6.17
N GLY A 128 11.23 4.10 7.19
CA GLY A 128 12.59 4.65 7.08
C GLY A 128 12.63 6.17 7.21
N ILE A 129 13.51 6.66 8.09
CA ILE A 129 13.64 8.10 8.39
C ILE A 129 14.04 8.89 7.15
N ALA A 130 14.86 8.30 6.27
CA ALA A 130 15.27 8.92 5.02
C ALA A 130 14.09 9.20 4.07
N HIS A 131 13.02 8.40 4.11
CA HIS A 131 11.81 8.64 3.31
C HIS A 131 10.89 9.69 3.96
N MET A 132 10.81 9.70 5.29
CA MET A 132 9.95 10.62 6.04
C MET A 132 10.48 12.05 6.06
N LYS A 133 11.79 12.25 6.20
CA LYS A 133 12.41 13.58 6.37
C LYS A 133 12.07 14.56 5.23
N PRO A 134 12.15 14.19 3.94
CA PRO A 134 11.76 15.10 2.85
C PRO A 134 10.30 15.52 2.91
N ILE A 135 9.39 14.61 3.33
CA ILE A 135 7.96 14.91 3.48
C ILE A 135 7.75 15.89 4.63
N ILE A 136 8.39 15.66 5.78
CA ILE A 136 8.33 16.54 6.94
C ILE A 136 8.83 17.95 6.59
N ASP A 137 9.97 18.05 5.90
CA ASP A 137 10.55 19.33 5.48
C ASP A 137 9.65 20.05 4.48
N HIS A 138 9.05 19.30 3.55
CA HIS A 138 8.10 19.85 2.60
C HIS A 138 6.90 20.47 3.32
N VAL A 139 6.28 19.72 4.23
CA VAL A 139 5.13 20.21 5.03
C VAL A 139 5.52 21.46 5.82
N LYS A 140 6.67 21.44 6.50
CA LYS A 140 7.17 22.57 7.28
C LYS A 140 7.37 23.82 6.42
N LYS A 141 8.00 23.66 5.26
CA LYS A 141 8.19 24.76 4.31
C LYS A 141 6.87 25.31 3.77
N GLU A 142 5.93 24.44 3.41
CA GLU A 142 4.65 24.82 2.81
C GLU A 142 3.68 25.47 3.81
N ARG A 143 3.67 25.00 5.07
CA ARG A 143 2.75 25.46 6.12
C ARG A 143 3.36 26.53 7.03
N GLY A 144 4.69 26.68 6.99
CA GLY A 144 5.49 27.54 7.86
C GLY A 144 5.90 26.81 9.15
N ASP A 145 7.20 26.80 9.45
CA ASP A 145 7.81 26.02 10.55
C ASP A 145 7.12 26.22 11.92
N LYS A 146 6.67 27.44 12.22
CA LYS A 146 6.01 27.76 13.51
C LYS A 146 4.58 27.20 13.62
N ASN A 147 3.99 26.81 12.50
CA ASN A 147 2.63 26.27 12.44
C ASN A 147 2.61 24.74 12.40
N VAL A 148 3.79 24.09 12.34
CA VAL A 148 3.91 22.64 12.24
C VAL A 148 4.58 22.08 13.50
N LEU A 149 3.87 21.21 14.19
CA LEU A 149 4.40 20.43 15.31
C LEU A 149 4.63 19.00 14.84
N LEU A 150 5.84 18.47 15.06
CA LEU A 150 6.16 17.06 14.85
C LEU A 150 6.17 16.37 16.22
N LEU A 151 5.28 15.39 16.43
CA LEU A 151 5.09 14.62 17.66
C LEU A 151 5.38 13.14 17.43
#